data_AF-A0A317Z4U9-F1
#
_entry.id   AF-A0A317Z4U9-F1
#
_cell.length_a   1.000
_cell.length_b   1.000
_cell.length_c   1.000
_cell.angle_alpha   90.00
_cell.angle_beta   90.00
_cell.angle_gamma   90.00
#
_symmetry.space_group_name_H-M   'P 1'
#
loop_
_entity.id
_entity.type
_entity.pdbx_description
1 polymer ?
#
loop_
_entity_poly.entity_id
_entity_poly.type
_entity_poly.pdbx_seq_one_letter_code
_entity_poly.pdbx_strand_id
1 'polypeptide(L)'
;RSGTCTLSSCIGCRDDIMVYLMYAGLEPSLAFKIMEAVRKGKGLTEEFEQVMKENNVPDWYMDSCKKIKYMFPKAHAAAYVLMAVRIAYFKVHHPLYYYASYFTVRASDFDLITMVKDKD
;
A
#
# COMPACT_ATOMS: atom_id res chain seq x y z
N ARG A 1 -8.36 18.54 -7.01
CA ARG A 1 -8.64 17.10 -7.24
C ARG A 1 -9.11 16.95 -8.68
N SER A 2 -8.59 15.99 -9.45
CA SER A 2 -8.95 15.82 -10.87
C SER A 2 -10.29 15.10 -11.11
N GLY A 3 -10.84 14.40 -10.11
CA GLY A 3 -12.11 13.67 -10.25
C GLY A 3 -12.06 12.41 -11.11
N THR A 4 -10.88 12.01 -11.59
CA THR A 4 -10.67 10.90 -12.53
C THR A 4 -11.04 9.52 -11.96
N CYS A 5 -10.87 9.32 -10.65
CA CYS A 5 -11.20 8.09 -9.95
C CYS A 5 -11.62 8.40 -8.51
N THR A 6 -12.29 7.45 -7.85
CA THR A 6 -12.56 7.50 -6.40
C THR A 6 -11.39 6.90 -5.61
N LEU A 7 -11.34 7.17 -4.30
CA LEU A 7 -10.34 6.56 -3.42
C LEU A 7 -10.38 5.02 -3.46
N SER A 8 -11.56 4.42 -3.56
CA SER A 8 -11.70 2.96 -3.62
C SER A 8 -11.26 2.36 -4.96
N SER A 9 -11.31 3.13 -6.04
CA SER A 9 -10.90 2.69 -7.39
C SER A 9 -9.42 2.96 -7.71
N CYS A 10 -8.68 3.59 -6.81
CA CYS A 10 -7.24 3.79 -6.99
C CYS A 10 -6.46 2.48 -6.74
N ILE A 11 -5.28 2.34 -7.35
CA ILE A 11 -4.43 1.16 -7.19
C ILE A 11 -3.78 1.18 -5.79
N GLY A 12 -4.31 0.39 -4.85
CA GLY A 12 -3.84 0.36 -3.46
C GLY A 12 -2.94 -0.84 -3.13
N CYS A 13 -3.12 -1.97 -3.81
CA CYS A 13 -2.30 -3.17 -3.65
C CYS A 13 -2.01 -3.79 -5.01
N ARG A 14 -0.93 -4.58 -5.12
CA ARG A 14 -0.58 -5.24 -6.38
C ARG A 14 -1.71 -6.17 -6.86
N ASP A 15 -2.39 -6.84 -5.92
CA ASP A 15 -3.48 -7.77 -6.19
C ASP A 15 -4.64 -7.10 -6.93
N ASP A 16 -4.88 -5.81 -6.66
CA ASP A 16 -5.94 -5.04 -7.33
C ASP A 16 -5.64 -4.88 -8.83
N ILE A 17 -4.37 -4.80 -9.23
CA ILE A 17 -3.96 -4.75 -10.64
C ILE A 17 -4.34 -6.03 -11.36
N MET A 18 -3.96 -7.18 -10.80
CA MET A 18 -4.23 -8.47 -11.40
C MET A 18 -5.74 -8.71 -11.52
N VAL A 19 -6.47 -8.47 -10.43
CA VAL A 19 -7.92 -8.70 -10.36
C VAL A 19 -8.66 -7.76 -11.33
N TYR A 20 -8.29 -6.47 -11.38
CA TYR A 20 -8.89 -5.52 -12.31
C TYR A 20 -8.66 -5.91 -13.78
N LEU A 21 -7.42 -6.29 -14.14
CA LEU A 21 -7.11 -6.70 -15.50
C LEU A 21 -7.86 -7.96 -15.92
N MET A 22 -8.03 -8.93 -15.02
CA MET A 22 -8.87 -10.10 -15.27
C MET A 22 -10.33 -9.70 -15.49
N TYR A 23 -10.86 -8.77 -14.70
CA TYR A 23 -12.23 -8.24 -14.92
C TYR A 23 -12.37 -7.47 -16.23
N ALA A 24 -11.29 -6.85 -16.72
CA ALA A 24 -11.25 -6.18 -18.02
C ALA A 24 -11.16 -7.17 -19.20
N GLY A 25 -10.96 -8.47 -18.96
CA GLY A 25 -10.91 -9.50 -19.99
C GLY A 25 -9.51 -10.04 -20.31
N LEU A 26 -8.46 -9.60 -19.60
CA LEU A 26 -7.11 -10.12 -19.83
C LEU A 26 -6.94 -11.52 -19.25
N GLU A 27 -6.20 -12.36 -19.98
CA GLU A 27 -5.82 -13.70 -19.52
C GLU A 27 -5.11 -13.64 -18.15
N PRO A 28 -5.44 -14.53 -17.19
CA PRO A 28 -4.90 -14.48 -15.83
C PRO A 28 -3.37 -14.50 -15.77
N SER A 29 -2.73 -15.25 -16.67
CA SER A 29 -1.27 -15.33 -16.75
C SER A 29 -0.62 -14.01 -17.19
N LEU A 30 -1.28 -13.25 -18.07
CA LEU A 30 -0.81 -11.95 -18.52
C LEU A 30 -1.07 -10.87 -17.47
N ALA A 31 -2.27 -10.87 -16.87
CA ALA A 31 -2.61 -9.99 -15.75
C ALA A 31 -1.61 -10.15 -14.59
N PHE A 32 -1.23 -11.39 -14.27
CA PHE A 32 -0.19 -11.69 -13.27
C PHE A 32 1.18 -11.12 -13.65
N LYS A 33 1.63 -11.30 -14.91
CA LYS A 33 2.91 -10.76 -15.38
C LYS A 33 2.95 -9.24 -15.30
N ILE A 34 1.87 -8.56 -15.72
CA ILE A 34 1.74 -7.11 -15.65
C ILE A 34 1.81 -6.64 -14.19
N MET A 35 1.03 -7.26 -13.30
CA MET A 35 1.04 -6.96 -11.87
C MET A 35 2.43 -7.11 -11.25
N GLU A 36 3.16 -8.18 -11.56
CA GLU A 36 4.52 -8.42 -11.04
C GLU A 36 5.56 -7.45 -11.60
N ALA A 37 5.41 -6.98 -12.84
CA ALA A 37 6.28 -5.96 -13.42
C ALA A 37 6.05 -4.60 -12.73
N VAL A 38 4.78 -4.18 -12.64
CA VAL A 38 4.38 -2.89 -12.05
C VAL A 38 4.78 -2.81 -10.58
N ARG A 39 4.52 -3.84 -9.77
CA ARG A 39 4.86 -3.82 -8.33
C ARG A 39 6.36 -3.76 -8.04
N LYS A 40 7.20 -4.11 -9.02
CA LYS A 40 8.67 -4.03 -8.96
C LYS A 40 9.23 -2.75 -9.58
N GLY A 41 8.35 -1.82 -9.98
CA GLY A 41 8.77 -0.56 -10.59
C GLY A 41 9.34 -0.68 -12.00
N LYS A 42 9.07 -1.81 -12.69
CA LYS A 42 9.53 -2.03 -14.07
C LYS A 42 8.65 -1.36 -15.12
N GLY A 43 7.51 -0.79 -14.72
CA GLY A 43 6.55 -0.14 -15.61
C GLY A 43 5.79 -1.13 -16.49
N LEU A 44 5.33 -0.64 -17.65
CA LEU A 44 4.62 -1.40 -18.67
C LEU A 44 5.49 -1.46 -19.94
N THR A 45 5.50 -2.61 -20.61
CA THR A 45 6.06 -2.73 -21.96
C THR A 45 5.03 -2.28 -22.99
N GLU A 46 5.47 -2.05 -24.23
CA GLU A 46 4.57 -1.72 -25.34
C GLU A 46 3.50 -2.80 -25.55
N GLU A 47 3.85 -4.09 -25.40
CA GLU A 47 2.87 -5.18 -25.53
C GLU A 47 1.83 -5.16 -24.41
N PHE A 48 2.25 -4.84 -23.18
CA PHE A 48 1.31 -4.73 -22.05
C PHE A 48 0.32 -3.58 -22.27
N GLU A 49 0.80 -2.43 -22.74
CA GLU A 49 -0.06 -1.28 -23.05
C GLU A 49 -1.03 -1.60 -24.18
N GLN A 50 -0.58 -2.29 -25.23
CA GLN A 50 -1.44 -2.68 -26.34
C GLN A 50 -2.58 -3.57 -25.86
N VAL A 51 -2.29 -4.65 -25.13
CA VAL A 51 -3.34 -5.55 -24.65
C VAL A 51 -4.27 -4.87 -23.65
N MET A 52 -3.75 -3.97 -22.80
CA MET A 52 -4.56 -3.17 -21.89
C MET A 52 -5.52 -2.26 -22.68
N LYS A 53 -5.07 -1.60 -23.76
CA LYS A 53 -5.92 -0.77 -24.63
C LYS A 53 -6.98 -1.59 -25.37
N GLU A 54 -6.61 -2.74 -25.92
CA GLU A 54 -7.54 -3.67 -26.61
C GLU A 54 -8.67 -4.13 -25.69
N ASN A 55 -8.41 -4.19 -24.38
CA ASN A 55 -9.39 -4.54 -23.34
C ASN A 55 -10.01 -3.31 -22.65
N ASN A 56 -9.97 -2.14 -23.29
CA ASN A 56 -10.59 -0.89 -22.81
C ASN A 56 -10.12 -0.43 -21.41
N VAL A 57 -8.89 -0.75 -21.02
CA VAL A 57 -8.29 -0.22 -19.80
C VAL A 57 -7.99 1.27 -20.01
N PRO A 58 -8.49 2.18 -19.14
CA PRO A 58 -8.30 3.62 -19.32
C PRO A 58 -6.84 4.06 -19.27
N ASP A 59 -6.50 5.10 -20.05
CA ASP A 59 -5.14 5.66 -20.12
C ASP A 59 -4.59 6.09 -18.76
N TRP A 60 -5.44 6.69 -17.92
CA TRP A 60 -5.03 7.11 -16.58
C TRP A 60 -4.55 5.93 -15.72
N TYR A 61 -5.11 4.74 -15.94
CA TYR A 61 -4.74 3.53 -15.19
C TYR A 61 -3.37 3.02 -15.64
N MET A 62 -3.12 3.00 -16.96
CA MET A 62 -1.80 2.67 -17.53
C MET A 62 -0.73 3.64 -17.07
N ASP A 63 -1.02 4.95 -17.09
CA ASP A 63 -0.11 5.98 -16.59
C ASP A 63 0.18 5.84 -15.09
N SER A 64 -0.82 5.43 -14.31
CA SER A 64 -0.64 5.12 -12.89
C SER A 64 0.31 3.93 -12.71
N CYS A 65 0.11 2.84 -13.47
CA CYS A 65 0.99 1.67 -13.45
C CYS A 65 2.46 2.00 -13.74
N LYS A 66 2.73 2.90 -14.70
CA LYS A 66 4.10 3.33 -15.04
C LYS A 66 4.81 4.11 -13.92
N LYS A 67 4.05 4.77 -13.05
CA LYS A 67 4.59 5.61 -11.96
C LYS A 67 4.95 4.82 -10.70
N ILE A 68 4.29 3.69 -10.48
CA ILE A 68 4.52 2.84 -9.30
C ILE A 68 5.97 2.34 -9.31
N LYS A 69 6.71 2.59 -8.24
CA LYS A 69 8.08 2.08 -8.04
C LYS A 69 8.14 0.82 -7.18
N TYR A 70 7.18 0.71 -6.26
CA TYR A 70 7.00 -0.44 -5.39
C TYR A 70 5.53 -0.50 -4.95
N MET A 71 4.98 -1.70 -4.78
CA MET A 71 3.61 -1.87 -4.30
C MET A 71 3.48 -3.12 -3.42
N PHE A 72 2.75 -3.00 -2.31
CA PHE A 72 2.53 -4.10 -1.37
C PHE A 72 1.53 -5.15 -1.90
N PRO A 73 1.70 -6.44 -1.52
CA PRO A 73 0.62 -7.41 -1.53
C PRO A 73 -0.45 -7.07 -0.48
N LYS A 74 -1.72 -7.32 -0.82
CA LYS A 74 -2.87 -7.09 0.06
C LYS A 74 -2.77 -7.84 1.38
N ALA A 75 -2.24 -9.06 1.37
CA ALA A 75 -1.99 -9.84 2.58
C ALA A 75 -1.01 -9.16 3.55
N HIS A 76 0.04 -8.52 3.03
CA HIS A 76 1.02 -7.81 3.87
C HIS A 76 0.41 -6.55 4.48
N ALA A 77 -0.33 -5.77 3.68
CA ALA A 77 -1.06 -4.62 4.17
C ALA A 77 -2.05 -5.01 5.28
N ALA A 78 -2.83 -6.08 5.07
CA ALA A 78 -3.77 -6.59 6.06
C ALA A 78 -3.08 -7.02 7.37
N ALA A 79 -1.97 -7.74 7.28
CA ALA A 79 -1.21 -8.18 8.46
C ALA A 79 -0.66 -6.98 9.26
N TYR A 80 -0.09 -5.99 8.58
CA TYR A 80 0.44 -4.79 9.24
C TYR A 80 -0.67 -3.97 9.89
N VAL A 81 -1.79 -3.79 9.19
CA VAL A 81 -2.94 -3.05 9.73
C VAL A 81 -3.57 -3.78 10.92
N LEU A 82 -3.68 -5.11 10.88
CA LEU A 82 -4.15 -5.90 12.04
C LEU A 82 -3.26 -5.67 13.27
N MET A 83 -1.94 -5.70 13.09
CA MET A 83 -1.01 -5.44 14.19
C MET A 83 -1.09 -4.00 14.69
N ALA A 84 -1.24 -3.02 13.79
CA ALA A 84 -1.41 -1.62 14.16
C ALA A 84 -2.69 -1.40 14.97
N VAL A 85 -3.81 -2.02 14.59
CA VAL A 85 -5.09 -1.92 15.33
C VAL A 85 -4.98 -2.57 16.71
N ARG A 86 -4.30 -3.72 16.82
CA ARG A 86 -4.03 -4.36 18.12
C ARG A 86 -3.21 -3.43 19.03
N ILE A 87 -2.17 -2.79 18.52
CA ILE A 87 -1.36 -1.83 19.30
C ILE A 87 -2.19 -0.58 19.66
N ALA A 88 -3.00 -0.08 18.72
CA ALA A 88 -3.84 1.10 18.94
C ALA A 88 -4.86 0.90 20.06
N TYR A 89 -5.41 -0.30 20.22
CA TYR A 89 -6.27 -0.64 21.34
C TYR A 89 -5.61 -0.34 22.70
N PHE A 90 -4.36 -0.78 22.90
CA PHE A 90 -3.62 -0.49 24.13
C PHE A 90 -3.26 0.99 24.27
N LYS A 91 -2.96 1.67 23.15
CA LYS A 91 -2.71 3.11 23.18
C LYS A 91 -3.89 3.89 23.74
N VAL A 92 -5.12 3.51 23.37
CA VAL A 92 -6.34 4.22 23.78
C VAL A 92 -6.85 3.76 25.15
N HIS A 93 -6.88 2.45 25.41
CA HIS A 93 -7.52 1.90 26.61
C HIS A 93 -6.55 1.55 27.76
N HIS A 94 -5.25 1.40 27.46
CA HIS A 94 -4.22 1.04 28.43
C HIS A 94 -2.91 1.84 28.21
N PRO A 95 -2.97 3.19 28.25
CA PRO A 95 -1.91 4.05 27.74
C PRO A 95 -0.55 3.79 28.41
N LEU A 96 -0.50 3.52 29.72
CA LEU A 96 0.76 3.24 30.41
C LEU A 96 1.46 1.98 29.87
N TYR A 97 0.73 0.91 29.53
CA TYR A 97 1.33 -0.28 28.91
C TYR A 97 1.83 0.00 27.50
N TYR A 98 1.10 0.83 26.74
CA TYR A 98 1.56 1.28 25.43
C TYR A 98 2.88 2.04 25.53
N TYR A 99 2.96 3.06 26.39
CA TYR A 99 4.18 3.86 26.53
C TYR A 99 5.35 3.06 27.09
N ALA A 100 5.12 2.23 28.10
CA ALA A 100 6.15 1.33 28.63
C ALA A 100 6.70 0.42 27.53
N SER A 101 5.84 -0.28 26.78
CA SER A 101 6.30 -1.15 25.69
C SER A 101 7.01 -0.39 24.56
N TYR A 102 6.57 0.82 24.22
CA TYR A 102 7.22 1.66 23.22
C TYR A 102 8.64 2.06 23.65
N PHE A 103 8.81 2.60 24.85
CA PHE A 103 10.13 3.02 25.35
C PHE A 103 11.05 1.86 25.70
N THR A 104 10.50 0.67 25.99
CA THR A 104 11.31 -0.54 26.23
C THR A 104 11.77 -1.22 24.93
N VAL A 105 10.93 -1.28 23.89
CA VAL A 105 11.18 -2.12 22.71
C VAL A 105 11.60 -1.33 21.47
N ARG A 106 11.13 -0.09 21.31
CA ARG A 106 11.28 0.68 20.06
C ARG A 106 12.23 1.85 20.18
N ALA A 107 12.09 2.67 21.21
CA ALA A 107 12.92 3.86 21.37
C ALA A 107 14.35 3.45 21.78
N SER A 108 15.34 3.92 21.02
CA SER A 108 16.77 3.75 21.31
C SER A 108 17.45 5.06 21.72
N ASP A 109 16.78 6.18 21.49
CA ASP A 109 17.34 7.53 21.64
C ASP A 109 16.48 8.35 22.59
N PHE A 110 17.11 8.95 23.59
CA PHE A 110 16.43 9.64 24.69
C PHE A 110 17.16 10.92 25.08
N ASP A 111 16.41 12.01 25.26
CA ASP A 111 16.84 13.13 26.10
C ASP A 111 16.13 13.00 27.45
N LEU A 112 16.79 12.27 28.35
CA LEU A 112 16.22 11.98 29.67
C LEU A 112 16.02 13.24 30.50
N ILE A 113 16.87 14.26 30.34
CA ILE A 113 16.74 15.51 31.09
C ILE A 113 15.45 16.23 30.69
N THR A 114 15.14 16.24 29.40
CA THR A 114 13.88 16.85 28.92
C THR A 114 12.67 15.99 29.28
N MET A 115 12.77 14.66 29.21
CA MET A 115 11.64 13.76 29.48
C MET A 115 11.16 13.73 30.93
N VAL A 116 12.04 13.99 31.90
CA VAL A 116 11.69 13.98 33.34
C VAL A 116 11.24 15.34 33.87
N LYS A 117 11.45 16.41 33.09
CA LYS A 117 10.93 17.73 33.47
C LYS A 117 9.41 17.73 33.38
N ASP A 118 8.78 18.48 34.27
CA ASP A 118 7.37 18.78 34.14
C ASP A 118 7.11 19.47 32.80
N LYS A 119 5.90 19.27 32.29
CA LYS A 119 5.50 19.77 30.97
C LYS A 119 5.48 21.31 30.90
N ASP A 120 5.42 21.97 32.06
CA ASP A 120 5.29 23.42 32.23
C ASP A 120 6.62 24.06 32.68
#